data_AF-A0A815XY07-F1
#
_entry.id   AF-A0A815XY07-F1
#
_cell.length_a   1.000
_cell.length_b   1.000
_cell.length_c   1.000
_cell.angle_alpha   90.00
_cell.angle_beta   90.00
_cell.angle_gamma   90.00
#
_symmetry.space_group_name_H-M   'P 1'
#
loop_
_entity.id
_entity.type
_entity.pdbx_description
1 polymer ?
#
loop_
_entity_poly.entity_id
_entity_poly.type
_entity_poly.pdbx_seq_one_letter_code
_entity_poly.pdbx_strand_id
1 'polypeptide(L)'
;DENKVQSLIETIQTMESDRIPPIDVLWYEAPNSGNNYFFAVGGCHRWEAHKRLNSDTIRAKLVRTTLNDLKIYFGSSLPNLK
;
A
#
# COMPACT_ATOMS: atom_id res chain seq x y z
N ASP A 1 9.84 -9.37 -10.72
CA ASP A 1 11.22 -8.99 -11.02
C ASP A 1 11.99 -9.05 -9.72
N GLU A 2 12.82 -10.07 -9.58
CA GLU A 2 13.59 -10.35 -8.37
C GLU A 2 14.71 -9.32 -8.16
N ASN A 3 15.39 -8.90 -9.22
CA ASN A 3 16.48 -7.94 -9.15
C ASN A 3 16.00 -6.60 -8.60
N LYS A 4 14.79 -6.17 -8.99
CA LYS A 4 14.17 -4.96 -8.47
C LYS A 4 13.85 -5.05 -6.97
N VAL A 5 13.47 -6.22 -6.48
CA VAL A 5 13.24 -6.43 -5.04
C VAL A 5 14.55 -6.38 -4.27
N GLN A 6 15.59 -7.04 -4.76
CA GLN A 6 16.91 -7.03 -4.10
C GLN A 6 17.50 -5.61 -4.02
N SER A 7 17.45 -4.85 -5.12
CA SER A 7 17.88 -3.45 -5.12
C SER A 7 17.09 -2.60 -4.11
N LEU A 8 15.79 -2.85 -3.93
CA LEU A 8 14.99 -2.15 -2.92
C LEU A 8 15.33 -2.58 -1.49
N ILE A 9 15.64 -3.85 -1.25
CA ILE A 9 16.11 -4.33 0.06
C ILE A 9 17.40 -3.59 0.45
N GLU A 10 18.38 -3.53 -0.45
CA GLU A 10 19.63 -2.80 -0.24
C GLU A 10 19.37 -1.31 0.03
N THR A 11 18.49 -0.69 -0.75
CA THR A 11 18.10 0.72 -0.58
C THR A 11 17.48 0.97 0.80
N ILE A 12 16.58 0.09 1.26
CA ILE A 12 15.90 0.21 2.55
C ILE A 12 16.87 0.06 3.74
N GLN A 13 17.88 -0.80 3.61
CA GLN A 13 18.87 -1.02 4.67
C GLN A 13 19.92 0.10 4.75
N THR A 14 20.17 0.81 3.66
CA THR A 14 21.28 1.79 3.55
C THR A 14 20.83 3.25 3.61
N MET A 15 19.60 3.55 3.21
CA MET A 15 19.07 4.91 3.20
C MET A 15 18.18 5.20 4.41
N GLU A 16 18.15 6.46 4.83
CA GLU A 16 17.17 6.95 5.79
C GLU A 16 15.74 6.77 5.24
N SER A 17 14.82 6.35 6.10
CA SER A 17 13.45 5.96 5.70
C SER A 17 12.66 7.09 5.04
N ASP A 18 12.92 8.34 5.42
CA ASP A 18 12.26 9.53 4.90
C ASP A 18 12.59 9.80 3.42
N ARG A 19 13.79 9.41 2.97
CA ARG A 19 14.25 9.53 1.58
C ARG A 19 13.64 8.50 0.63
N ILE A 20 13.09 7.41 1.17
CA ILE A 20 12.47 6.35 0.37
C ILE A 20 11.02 6.74 0.10
N PRO A 21 10.59 6.89 -1.17
CA PRO A 21 9.23 7.31 -1.49
C PRO A 21 8.18 6.33 -0.91
N PRO A 22 7.13 6.84 -0.23
CA PRO A 22 6.09 5.99 0.32
C PRO A 22 5.30 5.28 -0.78
N ILE A 23 4.63 4.18 -0.44
CA ILE A 23 3.62 3.57 -1.33
C ILE A 23 2.32 4.36 -1.25
N ASP A 24 1.58 4.42 -2.35
CA ASP A 24 0.23 4.99 -2.32
C ASP A 24 -0.76 3.93 -1.83
N VAL A 25 -1.56 4.30 -0.84
CA VAL A 25 -2.59 3.44 -0.26
C VAL A 25 -3.92 4.16 -0.31
N LEU A 26 -4.89 3.54 -0.97
CA LEU A 26 -6.26 4.04 -1.03
C LEU A 26 -6.90 3.81 0.34
N TRP A 27 -7.47 4.88 0.90
CA TRP A 27 -8.12 4.87 2.20
C TRP A 27 -9.59 5.18 2.02
N TYR A 28 -10.41 4.16 2.25
CA TYR A 28 -11.85 4.27 2.31
C TYR A 28 -12.33 4.19 3.76
N GLU A 29 -13.13 5.16 4.17
CA GLU A 29 -13.81 5.19 5.46
C GLU A 29 -15.29 4.91 5.23
N ALA A 30 -15.79 3.82 5.81
CA ALA A 30 -17.17 3.40 5.64
C ALA A 30 -18.12 4.36 6.37
N PRO A 31 -19.05 5.05 5.68
CA PRO A 31 -19.81 6.15 6.27
C PRO A 31 -20.65 5.79 7.49
N ASN A 32 -21.16 4.56 7.56
CA ASN A 32 -22.11 4.15 8.61
C ASN A 32 -21.44 3.50 9.82
N SER A 33 -20.32 2.81 9.62
CA SER A 33 -19.59 2.11 10.68
C SER A 33 -18.39 2.88 11.21
N GLY A 34 -17.86 3.83 10.42
CA GLY A 34 -16.57 4.47 10.69
C GLY A 34 -15.37 3.54 10.45
N ASN A 35 -15.57 2.35 9.87
CA ASN A 35 -14.50 1.40 9.62
C ASN A 35 -13.53 1.93 8.54
N ASN A 36 -12.23 1.73 8.78
CA ASN A 36 -11.18 2.16 7.86
C ASN A 36 -10.65 0.97 7.07
N TYR A 37 -10.66 1.10 5.75
CA TYR A 37 -10.15 0.11 4.82
C TYR A 37 -8.99 0.71 4.00
N PHE A 38 -7.90 -0.04 3.92
CA PHE A 38 -6.66 0.38 3.26
C PHE A 38 -6.33 -0.59 2.12
N PHE A 39 -6.29 -0.08 0.89
CA PHE A 39 -6.01 -0.86 -0.31
C PHE A 39 -4.71 -0.39 -0.96
N ALA A 40 -3.71 -1.28 -1.01
CA ALA A 40 -2.50 -1.06 -1.79
C ALA A 40 -2.66 -1.66 -3.19
N VAL A 41 -2.78 -0.81 -4.21
CA VAL A 41 -2.94 -1.22 -5.62
C VAL A 41 -1.63 -1.18 -6.40
N GLY A 42 -0.56 -0.69 -5.78
CA GLY A 42 0.77 -0.59 -6.36
C GLY A 42 1.86 -0.81 -5.32
N GLY A 43 3.11 -0.55 -5.70
CA GLY A 43 4.24 -0.67 -4.77
C GLY A 43 4.60 -2.12 -4.39
N CYS A 44 4.19 -3.12 -5.18
CA CYS A 44 4.39 -4.54 -4.88
C CYS A 44 5.84 -4.92 -4.58
N HIS A 45 6.83 -4.39 -5.32
CA HIS A 45 8.25 -4.68 -5.03
C HIS A 45 8.73 -4.07 -3.70
N ARG A 46 8.25 -2.86 -3.35
CA ARG A 46 8.57 -2.20 -2.08
C ARG A 46 7.93 -2.96 -0.92
N TRP A 47 6.69 -3.39 -1.08
CA TRP A 47 6.00 -4.25 -0.12
C TRP A 47 6.75 -5.57 0.10
N GLU A 48 7.13 -6.25 -0.98
CA GLU A 48 7.86 -7.52 -0.90
C GLU A 48 9.24 -7.34 -0.23
N ALA A 49 9.95 -6.24 -0.52
CA ALA A 49 11.22 -5.92 0.14
C ALA A 49 11.03 -5.74 1.67
N HIS A 50 10.05 -4.94 2.10
CA HIS A 50 9.72 -4.77 3.52
C HIS A 50 9.31 -6.08 4.19
N LYS A 51 8.55 -6.93 3.49
CA LYS A 51 8.13 -8.25 3.98
C LYS A 51 9.34 -9.16 4.23
N ARG A 52 10.29 -9.24 3.28
CA ARG A 52 11.50 -10.06 3.43
C ARG A 52 12.44 -9.55 4.52
N LEU A 53 12.42 -8.25 4.77
CA LEU A 53 13.13 -7.61 5.88
C LEU A 53 12.43 -7.77 7.23
N ASN A 54 11.27 -8.44 7.29
CA ASN A 54 10.43 -8.57 8.49
C ASN A 54 10.12 -7.20 9.13
N SER A 55 9.86 -6.19 8.30
CA SER A 55 9.44 -4.87 8.79
C SER A 55 8.02 -4.93 9.35
N ASP A 56 7.81 -4.40 10.57
CA ASP A 56 6.47 -4.30 11.17
C ASP A 56 5.55 -3.33 10.41
N THR A 57 6.12 -2.29 9.80
CA THR A 57 5.38 -1.24 9.09
C THR A 57 6.09 -0.82 7.80
N ILE A 58 5.32 -0.20 6.89
CA ILE A 58 5.81 0.42 5.66
C ILE A 58 5.25 1.83 5.57
N ARG A 59 6.07 2.80 5.11
CA ARG A 59 5.57 4.16 4.88
C ARG A 59 4.58 4.19 3.73
N ALA A 60 3.40 4.73 4.00
CA ALA A 60 2.34 4.89 3.02
C ALA A 60 1.82 6.33 2.99
N LYS A 61 1.52 6.82 1.79
CA LYS A 61 0.73 8.01 1.58
C LYS A 61 -0.73 7.57 1.50
N LEU A 62 -1.53 7.98 2.48
CA LEU A 62 -2.95 7.69 2.50
C LEU A 62 -3.69 8.64 1.56
N VAL A 63 -4.35 8.08 0.56
CA VAL A 63 -5.16 8.81 -0.41
C VAL A 63 -6.62 8.55 -0.08
N ARG A 64 -7.36 9.60 0.30
CA ARG A 64 -8.81 9.46 0.55
C ARG A 64 -9.53 9.07 -0.73
N THR A 65 -10.36 8.04 -0.64
CA THR A 65 -11.09 7.50 -1.80
C THR A 65 -12.54 7.20 -1.49
N THR A 66 -13.38 7.25 -2.53
CA THR A 66 -14.78 6.84 -2.50
C THR A 66 -14.97 5.39 -2.97
N LEU A 67 -16.16 4.83 -2.74
CA LEU A 67 -16.53 3.51 -3.29
C LEU A 67 -16.44 3.45 -4.82
N ASN A 68 -16.73 4.55 -5.52
CA ASN A 68 -16.63 4.59 -6.98
C ASN A 68 -15.19 4.55 -7.45
N ASP A 69 -14.27 5.19 -6.74
CA ASP A 69 -12.83 5.10 -7.04
C ASP A 69 -12.34 3.66 -6.88
N LEU A 70 -12.77 2.96 -5.82
CA LEU A 70 -12.43 1.55 -5.63
C LEU A 70 -12.98 0.66 -6.75
N LYS A 71 -14.17 0.95 -7.28
CA LYS A 71 -14.73 0.20 -8.42
C LYS A 71 -13.89 0.30 -9.69
N ILE A 72 -13.10 1.36 -9.87
CA ILE A 72 -12.17 1.46 -11.02
C ILE A 72 -11.12 0.35 -10.96
N TYR A 73 -10.64 0.03 -9.75
CA TYR A 73 -9.61 -1.00 -9.54
C TYR A 73 -10.19 -2.41 -9.44
N PHE A 74 -11.33 -2.56 -8.76
CA PHE A 74 -11.84 -3.88 -8.37
C PHE A 74 -13.10 -4.32 -9.13
N GLY A 75 -13.77 -3.43 -9.87
CA GLY A 75 -14.97 -3.74 -10.64
C GLY A 75 -16.03 -4.49 -9.82
N SER A 76 -16.52 -5.61 -10.37
CA SER A 76 -17.49 -6.50 -9.71
C SER A 76 -16.90 -7.31 -8.56
N SER A 77 -15.58 -7.34 -8.40
CA SER A 77 -14.89 -8.06 -7.32
C SER A 77 -14.72 -7.24 -6.04
N LEU A 78 -15.21 -5.99 -6.01
CA LEU A 78 -15.18 -5.16 -4.81
C LEU A 78 -16.06 -5.80 -3.71
N PRO A 79 -15.50 -6.19 -2.56
CA PRO A 79 -16.30 -6.75 -1.46
C PRO A 79 -17.26 -5.71 -0.89
N ASN A 80 -18.29 -6.19 -0.19
CA ASN A 80 -19.19 -5.32 0.56
C ASN A 80 -18.47 -4.80 1.82
N LEU A 81 -18.00 -3.55 1.76
CA LEU A 81 -17.34 -2.84 2.85
C LEU A 81 -18.40 -2.23 3.77
N LYS A 82 -18.42 -2.61 5.05
CA LYS A 82 -19.46 -2.24 6.01
C LYS A 82 -19.01 -1.16 6.97
#